data_AF-A0A949QVA1-F1
#
_entry.id   AF-A0A949QVA1-F1
#
_cell.length_a   1.000
_cell.length_b   1.000
_cell.length_c   1.000
_cell.angle_alpha   90.00
_cell.angle_beta   90.00
_cell.angle_gamma   90.00
#
_symmetry.space_group_name_H-M   'P 1'
#
loop_
_entity.id
_entity.type
_entity.pdbx_description
1 polymer ?
#
loop_
_entity_poly.entity_id
_entity_poly.type
_entity_poly.pdbx_seq_one_letter_code
_entity_poly.pdbx_strand_id
1 'polypeptide(L)'
;MTHHQNLPKISLEELRGEIKKEYTNVALDPTKGYHFHTGRRLANLLGYDEALYADLPEANIASFAGTGNPFSVGTVNAGETVVDVGSGAGFDSLIASRLVGSSGKSSAWT
;
A
#
# COMPACT_ATOMS: atom_id res chain seq x y z
N MET A 1 -7.13 14.72 -38.27
CA MET A 1 -8.18 13.83 -37.76
C MET A 1 -7.91 13.58 -36.29
N THR A 2 -8.65 14.23 -35.39
CA THR A 2 -8.58 14.02 -33.96
C THR A 2 -9.35 12.74 -33.63
N HIS A 3 -8.67 11.68 -33.20
CA HIS A 3 -9.32 10.50 -32.65
C HIS A 3 -10.02 10.90 -31.36
N HIS A 4 -11.34 11.13 -31.44
CA HIS A 4 -12.17 11.22 -30.25
C HIS A 4 -12.33 9.79 -29.72
N GLN A 5 -11.49 9.39 -28.76
CA GLN A 5 -11.74 8.15 -28.04
C GLN A 5 -13.06 8.31 -27.29
N ASN A 6 -14.03 7.47 -27.63
CA ASN A 6 -15.31 7.41 -26.94
C ASN A 6 -15.02 6.82 -25.55
N LEU A 7 -14.81 7.68 -24.55
CA LEU A 7 -14.59 7.22 -23.19
C LEU A 7 -15.83 6.43 -22.75
N PRO A 8 -15.66 5.20 -22.21
CA PRO A 8 -16.79 4.45 -21.69
C PRO A 8 -17.53 5.33 -20.66
N LYS A 9 -18.86 5.42 -20.79
CA LYS A 9 -19.73 6.11 -19.82
C LYS A 9 -19.78 5.29 -18.53
N ILE A 10 -18.70 5.33 -17.76
CA ILE A 10 -18.61 4.76 -16.41
C ILE A 10 -18.96 5.86 -15.41
N SER A 11 -19.81 5.53 -14.44
CA SER A 11 -20.05 6.42 -13.30
C SER A 11 -18.85 6.45 -12.35
N LEU A 12 -18.72 7.52 -11.57
CA LEU A 12 -17.64 7.62 -10.56
C LEU A 12 -17.72 6.50 -9.52
N GLU A 13 -18.92 6.04 -9.18
CA GLU A 13 -19.13 4.96 -8.21
C GLU A 13 -18.69 3.61 -8.77
N GLU A 14 -19.01 3.31 -10.04
CA GLU A 14 -18.52 2.11 -10.71
C GLU A 14 -16.99 2.13 -10.84
N LEU A 15 -16.40 3.27 -11.20
CA LEU A 15 -14.93 3.39 -11.27
C LEU A 15 -14.28 3.14 -9.91
N ARG A 16 -14.81 3.75 -8.83
CA ARG A 16 -14.32 3.52 -7.47
C ARG A 16 -14.49 2.07 -7.04
N GLY A 17 -15.60 1.45 -7.41
CA GLY A 17 -15.88 0.04 -7.14
C GLY A 17 -14.85 -0.87 -7.77
N GLU A 18 -14.56 -0.69 -9.06
CA GLU A 18 -13.58 -1.51 -9.78
C GLU A 18 -12.15 -1.26 -9.29
N ILE A 19 -11.79 -0.02 -8.93
CA ILE A 19 -10.49 0.27 -8.30
C ILE A 19 -10.37 -0.49 -6.97
N LYS A 20 -11.34 -0.36 -6.06
CA LYS A 20 -11.31 -1.07 -4.78
C LYS A 20 -11.20 -2.58 -4.96
N LYS A 21 -11.96 -3.13 -5.91
CA LYS A 21 -11.92 -4.55 -6.26
C LYS A 21 -10.55 -4.99 -6.74
N GLU A 22 -9.86 -4.17 -7.54
CA GLU A 22 -8.51 -4.50 -8.00
C GLU A 22 -7.50 -4.54 -6.85
N TYR A 23 -7.55 -3.56 -5.93
CA TYR A 23 -6.71 -3.58 -4.73
C TYR A 23 -7.04 -4.78 -3.81
N THR A 24 -8.32 -5.14 -3.67
CA THR A 24 -8.73 -6.36 -2.98
C THR A 24 -8.15 -7.60 -3.64
N ASN A 25 -8.15 -7.66 -4.98
CA ASN A 25 -7.55 -8.79 -5.69
C ASN A 25 -6.05 -8.91 -5.36
N VAL A 26 -5.31 -7.79 -5.35
CA VAL A 26 -3.87 -7.82 -5.01
C VAL A 26 -3.65 -8.33 -3.58
N ALA A 27 -4.51 -7.94 -2.64
CA ALA A 27 -4.44 -8.40 -1.26
C ALA A 27 -4.68 -9.91 -1.12
N LEU A 28 -5.57 -10.48 -1.94
CA LEU A 28 -5.96 -11.89 -1.89
C LEU A 28 -5.04 -12.80 -2.74
N ASP A 29 -4.56 -12.31 -3.87
CA ASP A 29 -3.69 -13.04 -4.81
C ASP A 29 -2.68 -12.09 -5.47
N PRO A 30 -1.60 -11.71 -4.77
CA PRO A 30 -0.60 -10.79 -5.30
C PRO A 30 0.17 -11.34 -6.51
N THR A 31 0.01 -12.63 -6.83
CA THR A 31 0.73 -13.32 -7.91
C THR A 31 -0.03 -13.38 -9.22
N LYS A 32 -1.30 -12.97 -9.24
CA LYS A 32 -2.19 -13.01 -10.42
C LYS A 32 -1.66 -12.28 -11.66
N GLY A 33 -0.74 -11.33 -11.47
CA GLY A 33 -0.22 -10.47 -12.52
C GLY A 33 -1.10 -9.24 -12.69
N TYR A 34 -0.55 -8.08 -12.33
CA TYR A 34 -1.23 -6.79 -12.36
C TYR A 34 -0.54 -5.84 -13.34
N HIS A 35 -1.26 -4.82 -13.79
CA HIS A 35 -0.73 -3.80 -14.70
C HIS A 35 0.17 -2.78 -13.99
N PHE A 36 0.28 -2.85 -12.66
CA PHE A 36 1.19 -2.07 -11.82
C PHE A 36 2.14 -2.99 -11.04
N HIS A 37 3.22 -2.41 -10.52
CA HIS A 37 4.17 -3.13 -9.68
C HIS A 37 3.58 -3.36 -8.29
N THR A 38 3.91 -4.50 -7.70
CA THR A 38 3.57 -4.85 -6.33
C THR A 38 4.83 -5.35 -5.60
N GLY A 39 4.71 -5.60 -4.31
CA GLY A 39 5.73 -6.35 -3.59
C GLY A 39 7.04 -5.62 -3.38
N ARG A 40 8.10 -6.41 -3.15
CA ARG A 40 9.48 -5.92 -3.01
C ARG A 40 9.92 -5.02 -4.15
N ARG A 41 9.51 -5.34 -5.39
CA ARG A 41 9.81 -4.52 -6.57
C ARG A 41 9.25 -3.11 -6.41
N LEU A 42 7.97 -2.99 -6.04
CA LEU A 42 7.36 -1.69 -5.81
C LEU A 42 7.99 -0.97 -4.61
N ALA A 43 8.22 -1.65 -3.49
CA ALA A 43 8.86 -1.06 -2.31
C ALA A 43 10.25 -0.48 -2.64
N ASN A 44 11.05 -1.19 -3.45
CA ASN A 44 12.33 -0.70 -3.93
C ASN A 44 12.20 0.53 -4.83
N LEU A 45 11.26 0.53 -5.78
CA LEU A 45 10.99 1.69 -6.64
C LEU A 45 10.54 2.92 -5.85
N LEU A 46 9.83 2.73 -4.75
CA LEU A 46 9.38 3.79 -3.84
C LEU A 46 10.45 4.18 -2.80
N GLY A 47 11.63 3.55 -2.83
CA GLY A 47 12.76 3.90 -1.96
C GLY A 47 12.57 3.51 -0.49
N TYR A 48 11.87 2.42 -0.20
CA TYR A 48 11.85 1.85 1.14
C TYR A 48 13.21 1.23 1.47
N ASP A 49 13.68 1.47 2.70
CA ASP A 49 14.77 0.69 3.28
C ASP A 49 14.28 -0.75 3.52
N GLU A 50 14.96 -1.73 2.91
CA GLU A 50 14.63 -3.14 3.05
C GLU A 50 14.70 -3.61 4.50
N ALA A 51 15.57 -3.03 5.33
CA ALA A 51 15.68 -3.37 6.74
C ALA A 51 14.38 -3.12 7.53
N LEU A 52 13.51 -2.21 7.06
CA LEU A 52 12.23 -1.92 7.73
C LEU A 52 11.23 -3.06 7.57
N TYR A 53 11.27 -3.78 6.44
CA TYR A 53 10.22 -4.73 6.07
C TYR A 53 10.72 -6.15 5.77
N ALA A 54 12.03 -6.41 5.78
CA ALA A 54 12.60 -7.72 5.46
C ALA A 54 11.99 -8.86 6.28
N ASP A 55 11.70 -8.61 7.56
CA ASP A 55 11.13 -9.60 8.50
C ASP A 55 9.60 -9.57 8.56
N LEU A 56 8.90 -8.88 7.65
CA LEU A 56 7.44 -8.98 7.56
C LEU A 56 7.03 -10.30 6.91
N PRO A 57 5.81 -10.80 7.18
CA PRO A 57 5.31 -11.97 6.46
C PRO A 57 5.34 -11.71 4.95
N GLU A 58 5.85 -12.67 4.18
CA GLU A 58 6.01 -12.49 2.72
C GLU A 58 4.67 -12.19 2.04
N ALA A 59 3.55 -12.72 2.54
CA ALA A 59 2.22 -12.40 2.04
C ALA A 59 1.87 -10.90 2.16
N ASN A 60 2.27 -10.23 3.25
CA ASN A 60 2.09 -8.78 3.42
C ASN A 60 3.01 -7.97 2.51
N ILE A 61 4.25 -8.46 2.32
CA ILE A 61 5.19 -7.81 1.40
C ILE A 61 4.65 -7.92 -0.02
N ALA A 62 4.36 -9.13 -0.51
CA ALA A 62 3.91 -9.40 -1.87
C ALA A 62 2.62 -8.64 -2.25
N SER A 63 1.71 -8.44 -1.30
CA SER A 63 0.46 -7.69 -1.49
C SER A 63 0.59 -6.18 -1.40
N PHE A 64 1.80 -5.64 -1.17
CA PHE A 64 2.02 -4.20 -1.18
C PHE A 64 1.76 -3.62 -2.57
N ALA A 65 0.83 -2.66 -2.63
CA ALA A 65 0.45 -1.89 -3.81
C ALA A 65 0.35 -0.39 -3.50
N GLY A 66 1.25 0.14 -2.67
CA GLY A 66 1.24 1.55 -2.29
C GLY A 66 1.62 2.51 -3.43
N THR A 67 1.41 3.80 -3.21
CA THR A 67 1.76 4.86 -4.17
C THR A 67 2.95 5.72 -3.75
N GLY A 68 3.45 5.54 -2.52
CA GLY A 68 4.55 6.32 -1.96
C GLY A 68 5.15 5.66 -0.72
N ASN A 69 6.28 6.22 -0.24
CA ASN A 69 6.93 5.83 1.01
C ASN A 69 6.70 6.92 2.08
N PRO A 70 5.76 6.74 3.04
CA PRO A 70 5.46 7.74 4.06
C PRO A 70 6.63 7.95 5.04
N PHE A 71 7.56 6.99 5.17
CA PHE A 71 8.73 7.11 6.04
C PHE A 71 9.86 7.94 5.43
N SER A 72 9.75 8.31 4.14
CA SER A 72 10.70 9.19 3.47
C SER A 72 10.50 10.67 3.81
N VAL A 73 9.30 11.06 4.25
CA VAL A 73 8.94 12.46 4.53
C VAL A 73 9.05 12.85 6.00
N GLY A 74 9.19 11.87 6.90
CA GLY A 74 9.28 12.10 8.33
C GLY A 74 9.64 10.84 9.11
N THR A 75 10.22 11.02 10.29
CA THR A 75 10.57 9.93 11.19
C THR A 75 9.41 9.62 12.12
N VAL A 76 9.15 8.33 12.34
CA VAL A 76 8.26 7.83 13.40
C VAL A 76 9.11 7.47 14.60
N ASN A 77 8.81 8.04 15.76
CA ASN A 77 9.56 7.83 17.00
C ASN A 77 8.85 6.85 17.93
N ALA A 78 9.63 6.20 18.79
CA ALA A 78 9.10 5.32 19.82
C ALA A 78 8.13 6.08 20.75
N GLY A 79 7.00 5.46 21.09
CA GLY A 79 5.95 6.05 21.92
C GLY A 79 4.91 6.88 21.16
N GLU A 80 5.11 7.14 19.86
CA GLU A 80 4.14 7.90 19.07
C GLU A 80 2.88 7.08 18.75
N THR A 81 1.82 7.78 18.35
CA THR A 81 0.60 7.18 17.81
C THR A 81 0.52 7.46 16.31
N VAL A 82 0.45 6.40 15.51
CA VAL A 82 0.34 6.47 14.05
C VAL A 82 -1.03 5.96 13.59
N VAL A 83 -1.62 6.67 12.63
CA VAL A 83 -2.83 6.26 11.92
C VAL A 83 -2.48 6.10 10.45
N ASP A 84 -2.63 4.89 9.93
CA ASP A 84 -2.44 4.54 8.52
C ASP A 84 -3.81 4.55 7.81
N VAL A 85 -4.02 5.52 6.93
CA VAL A 85 -5.28 5.71 6.19
C VAL A 85 -5.12 5.17 4.78
N GLY A 86 -5.89 4.12 4.46
CA GLY A 86 -5.70 3.36 3.22
C GLY A 86 -4.66 2.25 3.36
N SER A 87 -4.61 1.63 4.54
CA SER A 87 -3.59 0.64 4.95
C SER A 87 -3.46 -0.58 4.04
N GLY A 88 -4.49 -0.90 3.24
CA GLY A 88 -4.49 -2.04 2.33
C GLY A 88 -4.21 -3.35 3.08
N ALA A 89 -3.17 -4.08 2.66
CA ALA A 89 -2.72 -5.30 3.34
C ALA A 89 -1.86 -5.03 4.60
N GLY A 90 -1.70 -3.77 5.01
CA GLY A 90 -1.06 -3.37 6.26
C GLY A 90 0.47 -3.25 6.22
N PHE A 91 1.07 -3.12 5.03
CA PHE A 91 2.54 -3.03 4.87
C PHE A 91 3.12 -1.87 5.70
N ASP A 92 2.61 -0.65 5.51
CA ASP A 92 3.07 0.53 6.25
C ASP A 92 2.67 0.48 7.73
N SER A 93 1.46 0.02 8.04
CA SER A 93 0.99 -0.21 9.42
C SER A 93 1.92 -1.13 10.23
N LEU A 94 2.42 -2.22 9.62
CA LEU A 94 3.32 -3.15 10.27
C LEU A 94 4.70 -2.52 10.51
N ILE A 95 5.23 -1.77 9.53
CA ILE A 95 6.47 -1.00 9.72
C ILE A 95 6.29 0.02 10.85
N ALA A 96 5.21 0.80 10.81
CA ALA A 96 4.89 1.79 11.83
C ALA A 96 4.76 1.17 13.23
N SER A 97 4.14 -0.01 13.35
CA SER A 97 4.00 -0.71 14.63
C SER A 97 5.36 -1.07 15.26
N ARG A 98 6.37 -1.37 14.43
CA ARG A 98 7.73 -1.64 14.89
C ARG A 98 8.44 -0.35 15.30
N LEU A 99 8.30 0.71 14.53
CA LEU A 99 8.93 2.02 14.79
C LEU A 99 8.43 2.68 16.07
N VAL A 100 7.12 2.65 16.32
CA VAL A 100 6.54 3.22 17.56
C VAL A 100 6.85 2.38 18.81
N GLY A 101 7.24 1.11 18.65
CA GLY A 101 7.60 0.23 19.75
C GLY A 101 6.45 -0.09 20.72
N SER A 102 6.78 -0.75 21.84
CA SER A 102 5.79 -1.22 22.82
C SER A 102 5.11 -0.12 23.63
N SER A 103 5.68 1.08 23.67
CA SER A 103 5.10 2.25 24.34
C SER A 103 4.20 3.09 23.43
N GLY A 104 4.20 2.82 22.13
CA GLY A 104 3.41 3.54 21.14
C GLY A 104 2.19 2.77 20.66
N LYS A 105 1.51 3.32 19.65
CA LYS A 105 0.32 2.72 19.03
C LYS A 105 0.34 2.91 17.52
N SER A 106 -0.04 1.88 16.78
CA SER A 106 -0.31 1.96 15.34
C SER A 106 -1.71 1.43 15.08
N SER A 107 -2.48 2.12 14.23
CA SER A 107 -3.83 1.72 13.84
C SER A 107 -4.01 1.83 12.33
N ALA A 108 -4.69 0.85 11.74
CA ALA A 108 -4.86 0.67 10.31
C ALA A 108 -6.31 0.89 9.90
N TRP A 109 -6.56 1.78 8.95
CA TRP A 109 -7.88 2.16 8.45
C TRP A 109 -7.93 1.86 6.95
N THR A 110 -8.99 1.22 6.47
CA THR A 110 -9.18 0.79 5.07
C THR A 110 -10.19 1.66 4.33
#